data_AF-C7GZY8-F1
#
_entry.id   AF-C7GZY8-F1
#
_cell.length_a   1.000
_cell.length_b   1.000
_cell.length_c   1.000
_cell.angle_alpha   90.00
_cell.angle_beta   90.00
_cell.angle_gamma   90.00
#
_symmetry.space_group_name_H-M   'P 1'
#
loop_
_entity.id
_entity.type
_entity.pdbx_description
1 polymer ?
#
loop_
_entity_poly.entity_id
_entity_poly.type
_entity_poly.pdbx_seq_one_letter_code
_entity_poly.pdbx_strand_id
1 'polypeptide(L)'
;MASETADKIKSGCNIVDVIGKEVKLKREGANYSGLCPFHGEKTPSFKVSEQKQFFKCFGCGESGDVIAFVMKYYHLDFMEAVKKLADEYSIAIDEGSFRKGISKAKYYDLTKKVAKQFVTNLFSGSGSSAKAYLLKRGVDEQTMAKFGMGFALNDWANILNSLEDDEKVTALQLGIIGSKQNRSYDKFVNRVIFPIIDLNRHVIGFGGRTLTDDKGPKYLNSSDSVIFHKKDHLYGLNIAADNIRKKDRAVLVEGYMDVVSMHQAGIDEAVASLGTALTEEQVKLLKRFTRNIVLSYDSDAAGKQATFRAIQRIVKQGLSPRVVDLGAYKDPDELITEEGRDAYLAKLDNSIAYIDFVMDYIEGMHDDSLQGKRDAKEDIIEFLTVADDMEIAEIGKKISERFNIDEDSLISKVRSAKSNVNHPRRGNANKGASERMQNRKKKYVEAGAIALCMSGKKYLGKIVSSSMNFFTENGYHILEVLTKFNDSYDGSGDYKEDLLATCSVLPQEDYEYLQKVIDNIKIGDPEIFWEHLKIQAALFILEDKHREYMLELELLEGDKSKVYDEKAREINIKLASITKDRNKLIAIAKGYINN
;
A
#
# COMPACT_ATOMS: atom_id res chain seq x y z
N MET A 1 12.42 -15.34 29.71
CA MET A 1 13.59 -14.43 29.70
C MET A 1 13.15 -12.98 29.58
N ALA A 2 12.55 -12.52 28.46
CA ALA A 2 11.76 -11.27 28.46
C ALA A 2 10.61 -11.31 29.49
N SER A 3 10.05 -12.50 29.74
CA SER A 3 9.10 -12.72 30.84
C SER A 3 9.70 -12.49 32.23
N GLU A 4 10.97 -12.79 32.48
CA GLU A 4 11.55 -12.73 33.83
C GLU A 4 11.76 -11.27 34.29
N THR A 5 12.09 -10.37 33.37
CA THR A 5 12.16 -8.93 33.68
C THR A 5 10.79 -8.28 33.71
N ALA A 6 9.87 -8.72 32.85
CA ALA A 6 8.47 -8.34 32.97
C ALA A 6 7.90 -8.76 34.33
N ASP A 7 8.26 -9.93 34.84
CA ASP A 7 7.86 -10.43 36.17
C ASP A 7 8.53 -9.63 37.30
N LYS A 8 9.80 -9.22 37.15
CA LYS A 8 10.47 -8.27 38.06
C LYS A 8 9.79 -6.90 38.09
N ILE A 9 9.35 -6.39 36.94
CA ILE A 9 8.60 -5.13 36.86
C ILE A 9 7.22 -5.27 37.51
N LYS A 10 6.52 -6.37 37.21
CA LYS A 10 5.20 -6.65 37.81
C LYS A 10 5.27 -6.86 39.33
N SER A 11 6.41 -7.30 39.85
CA SER A 11 6.62 -7.45 41.31
C SER A 11 7.21 -6.19 41.97
N GLY A 12 7.94 -5.36 41.23
CA GLY A 12 8.60 -4.15 41.74
C GLY A 12 7.77 -2.87 41.61
N CYS A 13 6.76 -2.85 40.76
CA CYS A 13 5.90 -1.68 40.53
C CYS A 13 4.49 -1.94 41.06
N ASN A 14 3.97 -1.02 41.89
CA ASN A 14 2.56 -1.04 42.25
C ASN A 14 1.74 -0.35 41.15
N ILE A 15 0.76 -1.08 40.58
CA ILE A 15 -0.11 -0.59 39.51
C ILE A 15 -0.88 0.67 39.91
N VAL A 16 -1.24 0.83 41.19
CA VAL A 16 -1.98 2.02 41.66
C VAL A 16 -1.10 3.26 41.58
N ASP A 17 0.19 3.13 41.92
CA ASP A 17 1.14 4.24 41.88
C ASP A 17 1.44 4.65 40.44
N VAL A 18 1.64 3.67 39.55
CA VAL A 18 1.87 3.93 38.12
C VAL A 18 0.68 4.63 37.48
N ILE A 19 -0.53 4.09 37.69
CA ILE A 19 -1.75 4.67 37.11
C ILE A 19 -2.07 6.02 37.77
N GLY A 20 -1.87 6.14 39.09
CA GLY A 20 -2.20 7.33 39.87
C GLY A 20 -1.43 8.59 39.48
N LYS A 21 -0.27 8.45 38.81
CA LYS A 21 0.47 9.56 38.21
C LYS A 21 -0.29 10.23 37.06
N GLU A 22 -1.07 9.44 36.35
CA GLU A 22 -1.70 9.81 35.07
C GLU A 22 -3.21 10.00 35.19
N VAL A 23 -3.84 9.20 36.06
CA VAL A 23 -5.28 9.18 36.27
C VAL A 23 -5.58 9.50 37.72
N LYS A 24 -6.49 10.45 37.95
CA LYS A 24 -6.96 10.75 39.30
C LYS A 24 -7.79 9.59 39.84
N LEU A 25 -7.18 8.77 40.70
CA LEU A 25 -7.81 7.63 41.35
C LEU A 25 -8.37 8.00 42.73
N LYS A 26 -9.59 7.54 43.03
CA LYS A 26 -10.23 7.63 44.35
C LYS A 26 -10.37 6.23 44.94
N ARG A 27 -10.00 6.05 46.20
CA ARG A 27 -10.13 4.76 46.91
C ARG A 27 -11.60 4.44 47.19
N GLU A 28 -12.03 3.24 46.81
CA GLU A 28 -13.37 2.70 47.01
C GLU A 28 -13.27 1.27 47.53
N GLY A 29 -13.38 1.12 48.86
CA GLY A 29 -13.16 -0.16 49.52
C GLY A 29 -11.73 -0.67 49.32
N ALA A 30 -11.61 -1.90 48.80
CA ALA A 30 -10.32 -2.54 48.51
C ALA A 30 -9.72 -2.17 47.14
N ASN A 31 -10.44 -1.40 46.30
CA ASN A 31 -10.00 -1.01 44.97
C ASN A 31 -9.96 0.51 44.83
N TYR A 32 -9.50 0.98 43.68
CA TYR A 32 -9.48 2.38 43.30
C TYR A 32 -10.36 2.58 42.06
N SER A 33 -10.94 3.76 41.93
CA SER A 33 -11.83 4.13 40.82
C SER A 33 -11.42 5.47 40.23
N GLY A 34 -11.47 5.60 38.90
CA GLY A 34 -11.20 6.85 38.17
C GLY A 34 -11.99 6.91 36.86
N LEU A 35 -11.82 8.03 36.14
CA LEU A 35 -12.24 8.11 34.75
C LEU A 35 -11.26 7.32 33.88
N CYS A 36 -11.77 6.56 32.93
CA CYS A 36 -10.92 5.79 32.04
C CYS A 36 -10.09 6.70 31.14
N PRO A 37 -8.76 6.53 31.06
CA PRO A 37 -7.93 7.30 30.14
C PRO A 37 -8.04 6.85 28.68
N PHE A 38 -8.70 5.73 28.40
CA PHE A 38 -8.75 5.10 27.08
C PHE A 38 -10.02 5.42 26.28
N HIS A 39 -11.02 6.05 26.91
CA HIS A 39 -12.23 6.51 26.23
C HIS A 39 -12.87 7.66 27.02
N GLY A 40 -13.60 8.54 26.33
CA GLY A 40 -14.25 9.69 26.97
C GLY A 40 -15.51 9.28 27.73
N GLU A 41 -15.49 9.42 29.06
CA GLU A 41 -16.65 9.19 29.93
C GLU A 41 -16.79 10.26 31.02
N LYS A 42 -18.03 10.45 31.53
CA LYS A 42 -18.32 11.38 32.63
C LYS A 42 -18.46 10.71 33.99
N THR A 43 -18.65 9.39 34.01
CA THR A 43 -18.83 8.59 35.22
C THR A 43 -17.64 7.64 35.38
N PRO A 44 -17.02 7.54 36.58
CA PRO A 44 -15.88 6.64 36.79
C PRO A 44 -16.22 5.16 36.52
N SER A 45 -15.73 4.59 35.41
CA SER A 45 -15.86 3.15 35.13
C SER A 45 -14.53 2.41 35.18
N PHE A 46 -13.42 3.12 35.38
CA PHE A 46 -12.08 2.57 35.46
C PHE A 46 -11.77 2.11 36.89
N LYS A 47 -11.67 0.79 37.10
CA LYS A 47 -11.32 0.19 38.39
C LYS A 47 -9.90 -0.35 38.37
N VAL A 48 -9.14 -0.07 39.44
CA VAL A 48 -7.78 -0.57 39.65
C VAL A 48 -7.75 -1.35 40.95
N SER A 49 -7.27 -2.58 40.91
CA SER A 49 -7.12 -3.44 42.08
C SER A 49 -5.65 -3.52 42.48
N GLU A 50 -5.32 -2.95 43.63
CA GLU A 50 -3.98 -2.99 44.21
C GLU A 50 -3.59 -4.43 44.57
N GLN A 51 -4.50 -5.18 45.19
CA GLN A 51 -4.23 -6.56 45.58
C GLN A 51 -3.99 -7.49 44.37
N LYS A 52 -4.73 -7.27 43.27
CA LYS A 52 -4.60 -8.10 42.05
C LYS A 52 -3.56 -7.57 41.06
N GLN A 53 -2.99 -6.39 41.30
CA GLN A 53 -2.08 -5.69 40.39
C GLN A 53 -2.65 -5.60 38.95
N PHE A 54 -3.94 -5.24 38.84
CA PHE A 54 -4.70 -5.30 37.60
C PHE A 54 -5.72 -4.18 37.49
N PHE A 55 -5.97 -3.66 36.28
CA PHE A 55 -7.01 -2.69 36.00
C PHE A 55 -8.09 -3.25 35.06
N LYS A 56 -9.31 -2.75 35.19
CA LYS A 56 -10.41 -3.00 34.24
C LYS A 56 -11.33 -1.79 34.14
N CYS A 57 -11.63 -1.41 32.91
CA CYS A 57 -12.65 -0.44 32.58
C CYS A 57 -13.97 -1.16 32.29
N PHE A 58 -15.05 -0.80 32.98
CA PHE A 58 -16.38 -1.36 32.73
C PHE A 58 -17.14 -0.64 31.60
N GLY A 59 -16.71 0.57 31.20
CA GLY A 59 -17.24 1.27 30.02
C GLY A 59 -16.76 0.67 28.70
N CYS A 60 -15.45 0.76 28.41
CA CYS A 60 -14.88 0.29 27.13
C CYS A 60 -14.34 -1.15 27.13
N GLY A 61 -14.33 -1.83 28.28
CA GLY A 61 -13.83 -3.21 28.39
C GLY A 61 -12.31 -3.36 28.51
N GLU A 62 -11.56 -2.26 28.41
CA GLU A 62 -10.10 -2.28 28.50
C GLU A 62 -9.60 -2.85 29.84
N SER A 63 -8.60 -3.71 29.80
CA SER A 63 -8.07 -4.37 30.99
C SER A 63 -6.64 -4.84 30.82
N GLY A 64 -5.92 -5.02 31.93
CA GLY A 64 -4.56 -5.51 31.89
C GLY A 64 -3.77 -5.24 33.18
N ASP A 65 -2.50 -5.62 33.13
CA ASP A 65 -1.53 -5.32 34.19
C ASP A 65 -0.87 -3.95 33.98
N VAL A 66 0.09 -3.62 34.84
CA VAL A 66 0.84 -2.35 34.82
C VAL A 66 1.56 -2.10 33.49
N ILE A 67 2.08 -3.15 32.85
CA ILE A 67 2.76 -3.03 31.54
C ILE A 67 1.73 -2.75 30.47
N ALA A 68 0.60 -3.48 30.47
CA ALA A 68 -0.48 -3.26 29.52
C ALA A 68 -1.05 -1.84 29.62
N PHE A 69 -1.15 -1.29 30.84
CA PHE A 69 -1.53 0.11 31.05
C PHE A 69 -0.54 1.05 30.39
N VAL A 70 0.76 0.92 30.67
CA VAL A 70 1.81 1.78 30.10
C VAL A 70 1.87 1.66 28.58
N MET A 71 1.76 0.45 28.04
CA MET A 71 1.67 0.21 26.60
C MET A 71 0.49 0.95 25.97
N LYS A 72 -0.69 0.89 26.59
CA LYS A 72 -1.90 1.53 26.06
C LYS A 72 -1.88 3.05 26.24
N TYR A 73 -1.47 3.51 27.42
CA TYR A 73 -1.50 4.92 27.82
C TYR A 73 -0.42 5.72 27.11
N TYR A 74 0.81 5.22 27.05
CA TYR A 74 1.92 5.87 26.35
C TYR A 74 2.07 5.39 24.90
N HIS A 75 1.20 4.47 24.45
CA HIS A 75 1.28 3.84 23.14
C HIS A 75 2.67 3.25 22.87
N LEU A 76 3.20 2.49 23.81
CA LEU A 76 4.50 1.85 23.69
C LEU A 76 4.32 0.39 23.27
N ASP A 77 5.27 -0.13 22.50
CA ASP A 77 5.38 -1.58 22.36
C ASP A 77 5.76 -2.22 23.72
N PHE A 78 5.68 -3.54 23.81
CA PHE A 78 5.95 -4.25 25.06
C PHE A 78 7.35 -3.96 25.61
N MET A 79 8.36 -3.85 24.75
CA MET A 79 9.74 -3.65 25.15
C MET A 79 9.99 -2.21 25.59
N GLU A 80 9.38 -1.25 24.90
CA GLU A 80 9.41 0.16 25.26
C GLU A 80 8.72 0.42 26.60
N ALA A 81 7.57 -0.21 26.84
CA ALA A 81 6.86 -0.12 28.13
C ALA A 81 7.66 -0.73 29.28
N VAL A 82 8.33 -1.87 29.04
CA VAL A 82 9.23 -2.52 30.00
C VAL A 82 10.42 -1.60 30.34
N LYS A 83 11.06 -0.98 29.34
CA LYS A 83 12.18 -0.05 29.57
C LYS A 83 11.74 1.19 30.35
N LYS A 84 10.64 1.83 29.94
CA LYS A 84 10.10 3.00 30.64
C LYS A 84 9.83 2.70 32.11
N LEU A 85 9.18 1.57 32.41
CA LEU A 85 8.89 1.17 33.78
C LEU A 85 10.17 0.86 34.57
N ALA A 86 11.15 0.21 33.95
CA ALA A 86 12.40 -0.11 34.65
C ALA A 86 13.24 1.14 34.97
N ASP A 87 13.35 2.07 34.02
CA ASP A 87 14.07 3.34 34.23
C ASP A 87 13.41 4.16 35.34
N GLU A 88 12.08 4.26 35.30
CA GLU A 88 11.28 5.07 36.23
C GLU A 88 11.28 4.50 37.66
N TYR A 89 11.37 3.18 37.80
CA TYR A 89 11.38 2.50 39.11
C TYR A 89 12.78 1.99 39.50
N SER A 90 13.83 2.40 38.78
CA SER A 90 15.23 1.99 39.03
C SER A 90 15.42 0.48 39.14
N ILE A 91 14.67 -0.29 38.34
CA ILE A 91 14.77 -1.75 38.30
C ILE A 91 15.90 -2.12 37.35
N ALA A 92 16.94 -2.76 37.87
CA ALA A 92 18.09 -3.18 37.07
C ALA A 92 17.67 -4.16 35.96
N ILE A 93 17.77 -3.68 34.73
CA ILE A 93 17.67 -4.48 33.51
C ILE A 93 19.08 -5.00 33.21
N ASP A 94 19.27 -6.32 33.18
CA ASP A 94 20.52 -6.90 32.65
C ASP A 94 20.54 -6.68 31.14
N GLU A 95 21.09 -5.55 30.69
CA GLU A 95 21.19 -5.19 29.27
C GLU A 95 21.81 -6.30 28.41
N GLY A 96 22.68 -7.15 28.98
CA GLY A 96 23.28 -8.30 28.32
C GLY A 96 22.25 -9.36 27.91
N SER A 97 21.21 -9.55 28.72
CA SER A 97 20.09 -10.48 28.45
C SER A 97 19.08 -9.94 27.41
N PHE A 98 19.11 -8.64 27.10
CA PHE A 98 18.27 -7.98 26.08
C PHE A 98 18.97 -7.76 24.73
N ARG A 99 20.28 -7.98 24.66
CA ARG A 99 21.13 -7.78 23.48
C ARG A 99 21.13 -8.98 22.52
N LYS A 100 19.95 -9.42 22.09
CA LYS A 100 19.79 -10.00 20.74
C LYS A 100 19.14 -9.03 19.76
N GLY A 101 18.97 -7.76 20.15
CA GLY A 101 18.74 -6.64 19.24
C GLY A 101 19.99 -5.78 19.10
N ILE A 102 20.38 -5.48 17.86
CA ILE A 102 21.46 -4.53 17.55
C ILE A 102 21.11 -3.18 18.20
N SER A 103 22.02 -2.58 18.99
CA SER A 103 21.83 -1.22 19.51
C SER A 103 21.60 -0.25 18.35
N LYS A 104 20.43 0.40 18.34
CA LYS A 104 20.02 1.29 17.24
C LYS A 104 20.61 2.71 17.34
N ALA A 105 21.20 3.08 18.48
CA ALA A 105 21.67 4.44 18.77
C ALA A 105 22.59 5.00 17.68
N LYS A 106 23.61 4.23 17.28
CA LYS A 106 24.55 4.64 16.22
C LYS A 106 23.87 4.99 14.89
N TYR A 107 22.75 4.34 14.56
CA TYR A 107 22.02 4.60 13.32
C TYR A 107 21.20 5.90 13.43
N TYR A 108 20.62 6.17 14.59
CA TYR A 108 19.90 7.43 14.86
C TYR A 108 20.85 8.63 14.93
N ASP A 109 22.03 8.47 15.53
CA ASP A 109 23.04 9.53 15.57
C ASP A 109 23.54 9.89 14.17
N LEU A 110 23.83 8.88 13.34
CA LEU A 110 24.26 9.08 11.97
C LEU A 110 23.17 9.75 11.10
N THR A 111 21.93 9.26 11.13
CA THR A 111 20.82 9.87 10.38
C THR A 111 20.56 11.30 10.81
N LYS A 112 20.66 11.60 12.11
CA LYS A 112 20.57 12.97 12.63
C LYS A 112 21.71 13.85 12.12
N LYS A 113 22.95 13.36 12.08
CA LYS A 113 24.11 14.06 11.50
C LYS A 113 23.86 14.38 10.02
N VAL A 114 23.44 13.40 9.24
CA VAL A 114 23.13 13.55 7.80
C VAL A 114 21.96 14.53 7.56
N ALA A 115 20.90 14.44 8.36
CA ALA A 115 19.77 15.36 8.28
C ALA A 115 20.19 16.82 8.50
N LYS A 116 21.03 17.07 9.51
CA LYS A 116 21.59 18.42 9.77
C LYS A 116 22.42 18.93 8.59
N GLN A 117 23.20 18.07 7.95
CA GLN A 117 23.97 18.45 6.77
C GLN A 117 23.04 18.83 5.61
N PHE A 118 21.98 18.05 5.34
CA PHE A 118 21.00 18.42 4.31
C PHE A 118 20.29 19.75 4.61
N VAL A 119 19.89 20.00 5.86
CA VAL A 119 19.31 21.30 6.27
C VAL A 119 20.31 22.43 6.02
N THR A 120 21.56 22.26 6.44
CA THR A 120 22.64 23.24 6.23
C THR A 120 22.82 23.53 4.75
N ASN A 121 22.84 22.50 3.90
CA ASN A 121 22.95 22.64 2.46
C ASN A 121 21.80 23.49 1.88
N LEU A 122 20.54 23.26 2.30
CA LEU A 122 19.37 23.98 1.80
C LEU A 122 19.44 25.49 2.08
N PHE A 123 19.89 25.87 3.27
CA PHE A 123 19.98 27.27 3.69
C PHE A 123 21.34 27.93 3.36
N SER A 124 22.27 27.19 2.76
CA SER A 124 23.54 27.72 2.26
C SER A 124 23.43 28.25 0.83
N GLY A 125 24.46 28.96 0.35
CA GLY A 125 24.53 29.42 -1.04
C GLY A 125 24.38 28.28 -2.07
N SER A 126 24.89 27.08 -1.75
CA SER A 126 24.78 25.88 -2.60
C SER A 126 23.35 25.33 -2.73
N GLY A 127 22.45 25.69 -1.82
CA GLY A 127 21.03 25.29 -1.82
C GLY A 127 20.08 26.28 -2.48
N SER A 128 20.58 27.40 -3.01
CA SER A 128 19.75 28.51 -3.51
C SER A 128 18.70 28.06 -4.55
N SER A 129 19.05 27.13 -5.44
CA SER A 129 18.12 26.57 -6.44
C SER A 129 17.00 25.74 -5.81
N ALA A 130 17.33 24.91 -4.81
CA ALA A 130 16.37 24.09 -4.09
C ALA A 130 15.43 24.94 -3.22
N LYS A 131 15.97 25.97 -2.57
CA LYS A 131 15.19 26.94 -1.81
C LYS A 131 14.25 27.74 -2.71
N ALA A 132 14.75 28.25 -3.83
CA ALA A 132 13.92 28.95 -4.82
C ALA A 132 12.83 28.04 -5.41
N TYR A 133 13.14 26.77 -5.63
CA TYR A 133 12.15 25.77 -6.05
C TYR A 133 11.02 25.60 -5.04
N LEU A 134 11.34 25.46 -3.75
CA LEU A 134 10.36 25.30 -2.68
C LEU A 134 9.51 26.57 -2.50
N LEU A 135 10.13 27.74 -2.52
CA LEU A 135 9.42 29.03 -2.48
C LEU A 135 8.46 29.19 -3.67
N LYS A 136 8.89 28.81 -4.88
CA LYS A 136 8.02 28.80 -6.07
C LYS A 136 6.86 27.81 -5.93
N ARG A 137 7.04 26.73 -5.17
CA ARG A 137 5.98 25.78 -4.81
C ARG A 137 5.14 26.26 -3.61
N GLY A 138 5.32 27.50 -3.17
CA GLY A 138 4.53 28.09 -2.08
C GLY A 138 4.98 27.64 -0.69
N VAL A 139 6.04 26.85 -0.53
CA VAL A 139 6.54 26.42 0.78
C VAL A 139 7.43 27.52 1.37
N ASP A 140 7.04 28.06 2.52
CA ASP A 140 7.80 29.11 3.21
C ASP A 140 8.95 28.55 4.05
N GLU A 141 9.90 29.40 4.43
CA GLU A 141 11.08 28.99 5.19
C GLU A 141 10.76 28.45 6.59
N GLN A 142 9.67 28.93 7.21
CA GLN A 142 9.25 28.47 8.54
C GLN A 142 8.76 27.03 8.46
N THR A 143 8.02 26.70 7.41
CA THR A 143 7.53 25.37 7.08
C THR A 143 8.70 24.45 6.71
N MET A 144 9.65 24.91 5.88
CA MET A 144 10.89 24.17 5.62
C MET A 144 11.61 23.79 6.91
N ALA A 145 11.74 24.74 7.85
CA ALA A 145 12.35 24.51 9.16
C ALA A 145 11.52 23.56 10.04
N LYS A 146 10.18 23.73 10.12
CA LYS A 146 9.24 22.90 10.88
C LYS A 146 9.36 21.42 10.49
N PHE A 147 9.47 21.16 9.18
CA PHE A 147 9.59 19.80 8.64
C PHE A 147 11.04 19.29 8.58
N GLY A 148 12.03 20.10 8.95
CA GLY A 148 13.45 19.75 8.83
C GLY A 148 13.89 19.48 7.39
N MET A 149 13.28 20.16 6.42
CA MET A 149 13.58 19.98 5.00
C MET A 149 15.04 20.34 4.71
N GLY A 150 15.63 19.62 3.75
CA GLY A 150 17.02 19.81 3.39
C GLY A 150 17.27 19.70 1.88
N PHE A 151 18.55 19.75 1.50
CA PHE A 151 18.98 19.62 0.11
C PHE A 151 20.20 18.70 0.01
N ALA A 152 20.06 17.65 -0.81
CA ALA A 152 21.20 16.87 -1.27
C ALA A 152 21.80 17.56 -2.49
N LEU A 153 23.08 17.95 -2.39
CA LEU A 153 23.77 18.67 -3.45
C LEU A 153 23.83 17.86 -4.74
N ASN A 154 24.10 18.54 -5.86
CA ASN A 154 24.43 17.87 -7.12
C ASN A 154 25.88 17.36 -7.10
N ASP A 155 26.19 16.51 -6.13
CA ASP A 155 27.49 15.89 -5.88
C ASP A 155 27.26 14.46 -5.39
N TRP A 156 27.97 13.50 -5.98
CA TRP A 156 27.86 12.08 -5.68
C TRP A 156 28.66 11.66 -4.44
N ALA A 157 29.37 12.57 -3.79
CA ALA A 157 30.16 12.27 -2.60
C ALA A 157 30.04 13.31 -1.48
N ASN A 158 28.99 14.15 -1.48
CA ASN A 158 28.85 15.23 -0.48
C ASN A 158 28.67 14.70 0.94
N ILE A 159 27.77 13.75 1.14
CA ILE A 159 27.60 13.03 2.40
C ILE A 159 28.75 12.06 2.59
N LEU A 160 29.08 11.25 1.57
CA LEU A 160 30.17 10.26 1.66
C LEU A 160 31.48 10.84 2.21
N ASN A 161 31.88 12.03 1.75
CA ASN A 161 33.13 12.68 2.16
C ASN A 161 33.06 13.33 3.56
N SER A 162 31.87 13.48 4.15
CA SER A 162 31.70 14.00 5.51
C SER A 162 31.62 12.90 6.59
N LEU A 163 31.66 11.64 6.16
CA LEU A 163 31.58 10.47 7.03
C LEU A 163 32.96 9.88 7.34
N GLU A 164 33.13 9.45 8.59
CA GLU A 164 34.23 8.59 9.01
C GLU A 164 34.05 7.15 8.48
N ASP A 165 35.10 6.32 8.50
CA ASP A 165 35.06 5.00 7.87
C ASP A 165 34.03 4.04 8.51
N ASP A 166 33.84 4.10 9.82
CA ASP A 166 32.81 3.32 10.54
C ASP A 166 31.38 3.85 10.26
N GLU A 167 31.24 5.17 10.10
CA GLU A 167 30.00 5.81 9.67
C GLU A 167 29.63 5.43 8.24
N LYS A 168 30.59 5.29 7.32
CA LYS A 168 30.33 4.83 5.94
C LYS A 168 29.70 3.45 5.91
N VAL A 169 30.18 2.52 6.74
CA VAL A 169 29.59 1.17 6.87
C VAL A 169 28.14 1.27 7.33
N THR A 170 27.88 2.12 8.32
CA THR A 170 26.54 2.34 8.87
C THR A 170 25.62 3.03 7.85
N ALA A 171 26.12 4.02 7.11
CA ALA A 171 25.39 4.73 6.05
C ALA A 171 25.00 3.80 4.89
N LEU A 172 25.86 2.83 4.55
CA LEU A 172 25.56 1.81 3.55
C LEU A 172 24.43 0.88 4.00
N GLN A 173 24.42 0.47 5.28
CA GLN A 173 23.35 -0.34 5.88
C GLN A 173 21.99 0.39 5.90
N LEU A 174 22.02 1.72 6.06
CA LEU A 174 20.83 2.57 6.03
C LEU A 174 20.40 2.99 4.62
N GLY A 175 21.21 2.67 3.61
CA GLY A 175 20.98 3.10 2.22
C GLY A 175 21.01 4.62 2.06
N ILE A 176 21.81 5.33 2.86
CA ILE A 176 22.14 6.76 2.68
C ILE A 176 23.17 6.90 1.55
N ILE A 177 24.14 5.99 1.52
CA ILE A 177 25.10 5.81 0.43
C ILE A 177 24.84 4.46 -0.27
N GLY A 178 25.19 4.36 -1.54
CA GLY A 178 25.25 3.12 -2.32
C GLY A 178 26.69 2.70 -2.60
N SER A 179 26.88 1.48 -3.09
CA SER A 179 28.18 1.00 -3.58
C SER A 179 28.00 0.32 -4.95
N LYS A 180 28.87 0.65 -5.90
CA LYS A 180 28.90 0.06 -7.25
C LYS A 180 30.35 -0.09 -7.68
N GLN A 181 30.74 -1.30 -8.14
CA GLN A 181 32.11 -1.59 -8.58
C GLN A 181 33.18 -1.14 -7.55
N ASN A 182 32.94 -1.40 -6.26
CA ASN A 182 33.80 -0.98 -5.15
C ASN A 182 33.97 0.53 -4.94
N ARG A 183 33.13 1.36 -5.58
CA ARG A 183 33.05 2.80 -5.31
C ARG A 183 31.74 3.12 -4.59
N SER A 184 31.86 3.75 -3.44
CA SER A 184 30.72 4.31 -2.70
C SER A 184 30.28 5.63 -3.31
N TYR A 185 29.01 5.95 -3.20
CA TYR A 185 28.41 7.20 -3.69
C TYR A 185 27.15 7.56 -2.89
N ASP A 186 26.79 8.83 -2.85
CA ASP A 186 25.56 9.32 -2.24
C ASP A 186 24.33 8.81 -3.00
N LYS A 187 23.36 8.25 -2.29
CA LYS A 187 22.13 7.76 -2.93
C LYS A 187 21.19 8.90 -3.33
N PHE A 188 21.21 9.99 -2.56
CA PHE A 188 20.44 11.19 -2.84
C PHE A 188 21.37 12.24 -3.46
N VAL A 189 21.08 12.63 -4.70
CA VAL A 189 21.86 13.62 -5.45
C VAL A 189 20.90 14.57 -6.13
N ASN A 190 21.16 15.88 -6.01
CA ASN A 190 20.36 16.97 -6.57
C ASN A 190 18.86 16.88 -6.21
N ARG A 191 18.56 16.69 -4.92
CA ARG A 191 17.19 16.45 -4.42
C ARG A 191 16.85 17.32 -3.23
N VAL A 192 15.64 17.87 -3.22
CA VAL A 192 15.00 18.35 -2.00
C VAL A 192 14.73 17.15 -1.11
N ILE A 193 15.16 17.22 0.15
CA ILE A 193 15.09 16.16 1.13
C ILE A 193 13.96 16.42 2.12
N PHE A 194 13.13 15.39 2.32
CA PHE A 194 12.07 15.29 3.31
C PHE A 194 12.51 14.24 4.35
N PRO A 195 12.95 14.62 5.56
CA PRO A 195 13.32 13.64 6.57
C PRO A 195 12.08 12.85 7.01
N ILE A 196 12.23 11.53 7.15
CA ILE A 196 11.21 10.66 7.71
C ILE A 196 11.54 10.51 9.20
N ILE A 197 10.60 10.91 10.05
CA ILE A 197 10.80 11.03 11.50
C ILE A 197 9.80 10.11 12.21
N ASP A 198 10.28 9.28 13.12
CA ASP A 198 9.42 8.40 13.94
C ASP A 198 8.68 9.17 15.04
N LEU A 199 7.77 8.48 15.75
CA LEU A 199 7.03 9.07 16.88
C LEU A 199 7.93 9.46 18.06
N ASN A 200 9.11 8.85 18.18
CA ASN A 200 10.13 9.17 19.18
C ASN A 200 11.06 10.32 18.73
N ARG A 201 10.74 10.97 17.60
CA ARG A 201 11.47 12.11 17.01
C ARG A 201 12.88 11.77 16.54
N HIS A 202 13.16 10.50 16.24
CA HIS A 202 14.37 10.11 15.52
C HIS A 202 14.17 10.26 14.01
N VAL A 203 15.18 10.77 13.32
CA VAL A 203 15.24 10.65 11.86
C VAL A 203 15.56 9.20 11.54
N ILE A 204 14.73 8.55 10.73
CA ILE A 204 14.88 7.12 10.41
C ILE A 204 15.15 6.86 8.93
N GLY A 205 14.90 7.86 8.08
CA GLY A 205 15.14 7.78 6.64
C GLY A 205 14.86 9.10 5.96
N PHE A 206 14.89 9.09 4.64
CA PHE A 206 14.72 10.29 3.82
C PHE A 206 13.86 9.97 2.59
N GLY A 207 12.96 10.90 2.25
CA GLY A 207 12.38 11.06 0.93
C GLY A 207 13.14 12.15 0.17
N GLY A 208 13.28 12.01 -1.14
CA GLY A 208 14.06 12.92 -1.98
C GLY A 208 13.38 13.22 -3.31
N ARG A 209 13.01 14.48 -3.54
CA ARG A 209 12.41 14.95 -4.80
C ARG A 209 13.45 15.58 -5.70
N THR A 210 13.55 15.11 -6.95
CA THR A 210 14.47 15.69 -7.94
C THR A 210 14.09 17.12 -8.29
N LEU A 211 15.09 17.98 -8.53
CA LEU A 211 14.89 19.32 -9.07
C LEU A 211 14.78 19.36 -10.60
N THR A 212 15.25 18.30 -11.26
CA THR A 212 15.34 18.21 -12.72
C THR A 212 14.72 16.91 -13.25
N ASP A 213 14.28 16.91 -14.50
CA ASP A 213 13.52 15.80 -15.11
C ASP A 213 14.41 14.64 -15.63
N ASP A 214 15.72 14.71 -15.40
CA ASP A 214 16.71 13.79 -15.95
C ASP A 214 17.13 12.66 -14.99
N LYS A 215 17.04 11.43 -15.53
CA LYS A 215 17.68 10.18 -15.07
C LYS A 215 17.41 9.79 -13.61
N GLY A 216 16.14 9.63 -13.24
CA GLY A 216 15.77 8.92 -12.02
C GLY A 216 14.28 9.03 -11.69
N PRO A 217 13.80 8.34 -10.63
CA PRO A 217 12.43 8.52 -10.18
C PRO A 217 12.24 9.93 -9.62
N LYS A 218 11.06 10.52 -9.87
CA LYS A 218 10.67 11.86 -9.39
C LYS A 218 10.86 11.98 -7.88
N TYR A 219 10.42 10.95 -7.15
CA TYR A 219 10.66 10.77 -5.72
C TYR A 219 11.49 9.50 -5.47
N LEU A 220 12.46 9.61 -4.57
CA LEU A 220 13.29 8.50 -4.10
C LEU A 220 13.15 8.41 -2.58
N ASN A 221 12.80 7.24 -2.06
CA ASN A 221 12.78 6.99 -0.62
C ASN A 221 13.97 6.15 -0.20
N SER A 222 14.42 6.31 1.04
CA SER A 222 15.30 5.35 1.72
C SER A 222 14.79 3.92 1.50
N SER A 223 15.71 2.97 1.38
CA SER A 223 15.34 1.56 1.37
C SER A 223 14.95 1.13 2.79
N ASP A 224 14.24 0.02 2.92
CA ASP A 224 14.03 -0.60 4.23
C ASP A 224 15.40 -0.91 4.88
N SER A 225 15.49 -0.67 6.19
CA SER A 225 16.70 -0.80 7.00
C SER A 225 16.35 -1.24 8.42
N VAL A 226 17.35 -1.40 9.28
CA VAL A 226 17.15 -1.78 10.68
C VAL A 226 16.35 -0.76 11.51
N ILE A 227 16.28 0.50 11.07
CA ILE A 227 15.54 1.57 11.77
C ILE A 227 14.34 2.10 10.98
N PHE A 228 14.11 1.63 9.75
CA PHE A 228 13.06 2.16 8.90
C PHE A 228 12.45 1.06 8.03
N HIS A 229 11.14 0.89 8.14
CA HIS A 229 10.35 0.10 7.20
C HIS A 229 9.25 0.98 6.63
N LYS A 230 9.10 1.01 5.30
CA LYS A 230 8.08 1.87 4.67
C LYS A 230 6.66 1.47 5.10
N LYS A 231 6.45 0.17 5.28
CA LYS A 231 5.14 -0.43 5.51
C LYS A 231 4.49 -0.08 6.84
N ASP A 232 5.23 0.43 7.82
CA ASP A 232 4.73 0.68 9.19
C ASP A 232 4.96 2.12 9.66
N HIS A 233 5.31 3.03 8.74
CA HIS A 233 5.48 4.45 9.01
C HIS A 233 4.66 5.31 8.05
N LEU A 234 4.25 6.48 8.53
CA LEU A 234 3.57 7.52 7.76
C LEU A 234 4.35 8.83 7.89
N TYR A 235 4.50 9.54 6.78
CA TYR A 235 5.11 10.86 6.79
C TYR A 235 4.22 11.87 7.54
N GLY A 236 4.85 12.77 8.30
CA GLY A 236 4.17 13.82 9.06
C GLY A 236 3.51 13.34 10.36
N LEU A 237 3.41 12.03 10.61
CA LEU A 237 2.71 11.51 11.79
C LEU A 237 3.32 12.02 13.11
N ASN A 238 4.65 12.18 13.17
CA ASN A 238 5.36 12.68 14.34
C ASN A 238 4.94 14.10 14.77
N ILE A 239 4.47 14.93 13.84
CA ILE A 239 3.97 16.28 14.11
C ILE A 239 2.43 16.35 14.08
N ALA A 240 1.77 15.44 13.35
CA ALA A 240 0.32 15.41 13.23
C ALA A 240 -0.38 14.69 14.38
N ALA A 241 0.28 13.74 15.07
CA ALA A 241 -0.32 12.86 16.07
C ALA A 241 -1.16 13.58 17.13
N ASP A 242 -0.66 14.68 17.68
CA ASP A 242 -1.38 15.44 18.72
C ASP A 242 -2.64 16.13 18.15
N ASN A 243 -2.54 16.67 16.93
CA ASN A 243 -3.68 17.29 16.24
C ASN A 243 -4.70 16.26 15.76
N ILE A 244 -4.26 15.08 15.32
CA ILE A 244 -5.13 13.95 14.99
C ILE A 244 -5.97 13.55 16.21
N ARG A 245 -5.34 13.41 17.39
CA ARG A 245 -6.07 13.10 18.64
C ARG A 245 -7.03 14.22 19.02
N LYS A 246 -6.57 15.48 18.96
CA LYS A 246 -7.34 16.65 19.38
C LYS A 246 -8.58 16.88 18.51
N LYS A 247 -8.44 16.70 17.19
CA LYS A 247 -9.53 16.86 16.21
C LYS A 247 -10.32 15.58 15.99
N ASP A 248 -9.88 14.47 16.58
CA ASP A 248 -10.37 13.10 16.33
C ASP A 248 -10.55 12.82 14.83
N ARG A 249 -9.52 13.14 14.03
CA ARG A 249 -9.54 12.98 12.57
C ARG A 249 -8.11 12.91 12.04
N ALA A 250 -7.83 11.96 11.15
CA ALA A 250 -6.59 11.92 10.37
C ALA A 250 -6.93 12.14 8.90
N VAL A 251 -6.20 13.05 8.23
CA VAL A 251 -6.34 13.26 6.79
C VAL A 251 -5.17 12.57 6.08
N LEU A 252 -5.46 11.56 5.28
CA LEU A 252 -4.47 10.78 4.56
C LEU A 252 -4.37 11.25 3.11
N VAL A 253 -3.18 11.69 2.71
CA VAL A 253 -2.83 12.16 1.37
C VAL A 253 -1.73 11.29 0.76
N GLU A 254 -1.43 11.46 -0.54
CA GLU A 254 -0.49 10.59 -1.26
C GLU A 254 0.98 11.00 -1.09
N GLY A 255 1.26 12.31 -1.04
CA GLY A 255 2.61 12.84 -1.17
C GLY A 255 3.14 13.62 0.02
N TYR A 256 4.47 13.75 0.07
CA TYR A 256 5.16 14.61 1.03
C TYR A 256 4.72 16.07 0.93
N MET A 257 4.58 16.57 -0.30
CA MET A 257 4.21 17.97 -0.54
C MET A 257 2.81 18.27 -0.06
N ASP A 258 1.85 17.38 -0.27
CA ASP A 258 0.48 17.58 0.19
C ASP A 258 0.45 17.74 1.72
N VAL A 259 1.19 16.89 2.45
CA VAL A 259 1.35 17.04 3.92
C VAL A 259 1.98 18.39 4.26
N VAL A 260 3.05 18.78 3.58
CA VAL A 260 3.73 20.05 3.84
C VAL A 260 2.80 21.25 3.61
N SER A 261 2.15 21.32 2.45
CA SER A 261 1.23 22.40 2.08
C SER A 261 0.01 22.46 3.01
N MET A 262 -0.56 21.31 3.37
CA MET A 262 -1.69 21.24 4.30
C MET A 262 -1.32 21.71 5.70
N HIS A 263 -0.15 21.31 6.23
CA HIS A 263 0.32 21.80 7.52
C HIS A 263 0.64 23.30 7.49
N GLN A 264 1.18 23.82 6.39
CA GLN A 264 1.39 25.26 6.21
C GLN A 264 0.04 26.02 6.21
N ALA A 265 -0.99 25.44 5.62
CA ALA A 265 -2.36 25.96 5.65
C ALA A 265 -3.08 25.73 7.00
N GLY A 266 -2.41 25.17 8.02
CA GLY A 266 -3.00 24.94 9.35
C GLY A 266 -3.99 23.76 9.42
N ILE A 267 -3.84 22.79 8.51
CA ILE A 267 -4.49 21.47 8.51
C ILE A 267 -3.46 20.47 9.06
N ASP A 268 -3.13 20.62 10.33
CA ASP A 268 -2.03 19.90 10.99
C ASP A 268 -2.33 18.41 11.29
N GLU A 269 -3.49 17.89 10.89
CA GLU A 269 -3.86 16.47 11.00
C GLU A 269 -3.53 15.63 9.75
N ALA A 270 -2.85 16.23 8.77
CA ALA A 270 -2.48 15.55 7.52
C ALA A 270 -1.25 14.64 7.66
N VAL A 271 -1.29 13.47 7.02
CA VAL A 271 -0.24 12.45 6.95
C VAL A 271 -0.22 11.78 5.57
N ALA A 272 0.91 11.18 5.17
CA ALA A 272 1.02 10.50 3.87
C ALA A 272 1.68 9.12 3.96
N SER A 273 1.33 8.24 3.02
CA SER A 273 2.08 7.01 2.79
C SER A 273 3.44 7.32 2.14
N LEU A 274 4.44 6.46 2.39
CA LEU A 274 5.83 6.72 2.00
C LEU A 274 6.13 6.24 0.58
N GLY A 275 5.42 6.81 -0.41
CA GLY A 275 5.59 6.50 -1.83
C GLY A 275 5.18 5.07 -2.22
N THR A 276 4.22 4.51 -1.48
CA THR A 276 3.63 3.18 -1.71
C THR A 276 2.12 3.24 -1.46
N ALA A 277 1.39 2.23 -1.93
CA ALA A 277 0.01 2.02 -1.50
C ALA A 277 -0.06 1.91 0.04
N LEU A 278 -1.16 2.37 0.61
CA LEU A 278 -1.45 2.26 2.05
C LEU A 278 -1.42 0.79 2.50
N THR A 279 -0.76 0.51 3.62
CA THR A 279 -0.63 -0.83 4.20
C THR A 279 -1.57 -1.03 5.39
N GLU A 280 -1.83 -2.28 5.76
CA GLU A 280 -2.64 -2.59 6.95
C GLU A 280 -1.94 -2.16 8.25
N GLU A 281 -0.61 -2.24 8.30
CA GLU A 281 0.20 -1.80 9.43
C GLU A 281 0.14 -0.27 9.61
N GLN A 282 0.12 0.51 8.53
CA GLN A 282 -0.09 1.96 8.58
C GLN A 282 -1.51 2.30 9.08
N VAL A 283 -2.53 1.56 8.65
CA VAL A 283 -3.90 1.74 9.18
C VAL A 283 -3.94 1.41 10.67
N LYS A 284 -3.33 0.31 11.10
CA LYS A 284 -3.23 -0.05 12.53
C LYS A 284 -2.49 1.00 13.33
N LEU A 285 -1.44 1.60 12.76
CA LEU A 285 -0.72 2.71 13.37
C LEU A 285 -1.64 3.92 13.58
N LEU A 286 -2.35 4.37 12.54
CA LEU A 286 -3.29 5.49 12.64
C LEU A 286 -4.44 5.22 13.62
N LYS A 287 -4.94 3.97 13.64
CA LYS A 287 -6.02 3.53 14.53
C LYS A 287 -5.71 3.72 16.02
N ARG A 288 -4.42 3.86 16.39
CA ARG A 288 -3.99 4.19 17.77
C ARG A 288 -4.31 5.63 18.17
N PHE A 289 -4.48 6.53 17.19
CA PHE A 289 -4.69 7.97 17.42
C PHE A 289 -6.13 8.40 17.15
N THR A 290 -6.80 7.79 16.18
CA THR A 290 -8.21 8.07 15.84
C THR A 290 -8.82 6.90 15.08
N ARG A 291 -10.14 6.78 15.12
CA ARG A 291 -10.91 5.88 14.23
C ARG A 291 -11.42 6.58 12.98
N ASN A 292 -11.39 7.91 12.93
CA ASN A 292 -11.93 8.72 11.84
C ASN A 292 -10.82 9.05 10.84
N ILE A 293 -10.75 8.27 9.77
CA ILE A 293 -9.78 8.46 8.68
C ILE A 293 -10.50 9.08 7.49
N VAL A 294 -9.97 10.19 6.98
CA VAL A 294 -10.45 10.83 5.75
C VAL A 294 -9.37 10.75 4.68
N LEU A 295 -9.72 10.19 3.53
CA LEU A 295 -8.85 10.09 2.35
C LEU A 295 -8.98 11.37 1.52
N SER A 296 -7.86 11.99 1.17
CA SER A 296 -7.80 13.19 0.32
C SER A 296 -6.72 12.99 -0.74
N TYR A 297 -6.94 12.02 -1.63
CA TYR A 297 -6.03 11.60 -2.69
C TYR A 297 -6.29 12.36 -3.99
N ASP A 298 -5.42 12.18 -4.98
CA ASP A 298 -5.53 12.86 -6.28
C ASP A 298 -6.85 12.49 -6.98
N SER A 299 -7.45 13.44 -7.71
CA SER A 299 -8.73 13.25 -8.40
C SER A 299 -8.61 12.52 -9.75
N ASP A 300 -7.39 12.19 -10.17
CA ASP A 300 -7.14 11.45 -11.41
C ASP A 300 -7.48 9.94 -11.29
N ALA A 301 -7.40 9.21 -12.41
CA ALA A 301 -7.75 7.79 -12.44
C ALA A 301 -6.86 6.93 -11.51
N ALA A 302 -5.59 7.29 -11.35
CA ALA A 302 -4.67 6.57 -10.47
C ALA A 302 -4.99 6.86 -8.99
N GLY A 303 -5.28 8.11 -8.65
CA GLY A 303 -5.68 8.53 -7.30
C GLY A 303 -7.04 7.97 -6.87
N LYS A 304 -8.02 7.89 -7.79
CA LYS A 304 -9.29 7.17 -7.54
C LYS A 304 -9.08 5.68 -7.27
N GLN A 305 -8.23 5.03 -8.07
CA GLN A 305 -7.88 3.63 -7.83
C GLN A 305 -7.11 3.44 -6.51
N ALA A 306 -6.21 4.37 -6.16
CA ALA A 306 -5.50 4.36 -4.89
C ALA A 306 -6.46 4.55 -3.70
N THR A 307 -7.46 5.42 -3.84
CA THR A 307 -8.54 5.64 -2.87
C THR A 307 -9.34 4.35 -2.65
N PHE A 308 -9.79 3.70 -3.73
CA PHE A 308 -10.52 2.42 -3.64
C PHE A 308 -9.71 1.35 -2.88
N ARG A 309 -8.42 1.19 -3.21
CA ARG A 309 -7.53 0.25 -2.49
C ARG A 309 -7.33 0.64 -1.02
N ALA A 310 -7.18 1.92 -0.72
CA ALA A 310 -7.02 2.41 0.64
C ALA A 310 -8.28 2.12 1.49
N ILE A 311 -9.48 2.34 0.92
CA ILE A 311 -10.75 2.00 1.55
C ILE A 311 -10.78 0.51 1.91
N GLN A 312 -10.43 -0.40 0.98
CA GLN A 312 -10.41 -1.84 1.28
C GLN A 312 -9.52 -2.17 2.48
N ARG A 313 -8.35 -1.53 2.59
CA ARG A 313 -7.41 -1.75 3.71
C ARG A 313 -7.95 -1.19 5.03
N ILE A 314 -8.61 -0.04 4.99
CA ILE A 314 -9.18 0.61 6.18
C ILE A 314 -10.40 -0.17 6.69
N VAL A 315 -11.34 -0.50 5.80
CA VAL A 315 -12.55 -1.28 6.10
C VAL A 315 -12.21 -2.66 6.66
N LYS A 316 -11.17 -3.32 6.12
CA LYS A 316 -10.66 -4.58 6.67
C LYS A 316 -10.16 -4.47 8.13
N GLN A 317 -9.80 -3.27 8.59
CA GLN A 317 -9.46 -3.02 10.00
C GLN A 317 -10.68 -2.62 10.87
N GLY A 318 -11.91 -2.77 10.35
CA GLY A 318 -13.15 -2.42 11.04
C GLY A 318 -13.29 -0.92 11.27
N LEU A 319 -12.98 -0.13 10.24
CA LEU A 319 -13.06 1.33 10.23
C LEU A 319 -13.83 1.79 9.00
N SER A 320 -14.59 2.88 9.14
CA SER A 320 -15.46 3.43 8.08
C SER A 320 -14.89 4.78 7.62
N PRO A 321 -14.03 4.83 6.59
CA PRO A 321 -13.39 6.07 6.18
C PRO A 321 -14.37 7.02 5.46
N ARG A 322 -13.96 8.27 5.30
CA ARG A 322 -14.59 9.22 4.37
C ARG A 322 -13.61 9.62 3.27
N VAL A 323 -14.12 10.18 2.18
CA VAL A 323 -13.31 10.64 1.04
C VAL A 323 -13.61 12.13 0.80
N VAL A 324 -12.59 12.95 0.65
CA VAL A 324 -12.76 14.34 0.22
C VAL A 324 -13.02 14.36 -1.28
N ASP A 325 -14.14 14.94 -1.69
CA ASP A 325 -14.36 15.26 -3.11
C ASP A 325 -13.65 16.58 -3.43
N LEU A 326 -12.53 16.48 -4.15
CA LEU A 326 -11.77 17.64 -4.62
C LEU A 326 -12.52 18.38 -5.74
N GLY A 327 -13.47 17.77 -6.45
CA GLY A 327 -14.15 18.40 -7.58
C GLY A 327 -13.22 18.57 -8.78
N ALA A 328 -13.03 19.81 -9.25
CA ALA A 328 -12.22 20.10 -10.43
C ALA A 328 -10.70 20.13 -10.18
N TYR A 329 -10.28 20.22 -8.91
CA TYR A 329 -8.86 20.30 -8.55
C TYR A 329 -8.22 18.91 -8.57
N LYS A 330 -6.97 18.86 -9.00
CA LYS A 330 -6.18 17.66 -9.18
C LYS A 330 -5.78 17.04 -7.84
N ASP A 331 -5.31 17.85 -6.91
CA ASP A 331 -4.76 17.42 -5.63
C ASP A 331 -5.11 18.43 -4.51
N PRO A 332 -4.90 18.08 -3.23
CA PRO A 332 -5.19 18.99 -2.12
C PRO A 332 -4.36 20.28 -2.14
N ASP A 333 -3.12 20.20 -2.66
CA ASP A 333 -2.19 21.33 -2.80
C ASP A 333 -2.78 22.39 -3.74
N GLU A 334 -3.31 21.98 -4.90
CA GLU A 334 -3.94 22.85 -5.89
C GLU A 334 -5.21 23.50 -5.33
N LEU A 335 -6.11 22.74 -4.71
CA LEU A 335 -7.34 23.30 -4.09
C LEU A 335 -7.00 24.34 -3.00
N ILE A 336 -6.05 24.05 -2.12
CA ILE A 336 -5.65 24.98 -1.06
C ILE A 336 -4.97 26.23 -1.64
N THR A 337 -4.20 26.07 -2.71
CA THR A 337 -3.51 27.19 -3.36
C THR A 337 -4.49 28.12 -4.08
N GLU A 338 -5.50 27.57 -4.75
CA GLU A 338 -6.44 28.35 -5.56
C GLU A 338 -7.60 28.94 -4.75
N GLU A 339 -8.22 28.16 -3.86
CA GLU A 339 -9.43 28.57 -3.11
C GLU A 339 -9.17 28.84 -1.63
N GLY A 340 -7.99 28.48 -1.14
CA GLY A 340 -7.61 28.68 0.25
C GLY A 340 -8.07 27.58 1.23
N ARG A 341 -7.62 27.74 2.47
CA ARG A 341 -7.85 26.81 3.57
C ARG A 341 -9.32 26.56 3.86
N ASP A 342 -10.13 27.60 3.92
CA ASP A 342 -11.52 27.48 4.38
C ASP A 342 -12.38 26.71 3.36
N ALA A 343 -12.07 26.84 2.06
CA ALA A 343 -12.69 26.04 1.01
C ALA A 343 -12.34 24.55 1.15
N TYR A 344 -11.07 24.23 1.44
CA TYR A 344 -10.67 22.85 1.73
C TYR A 344 -11.37 22.30 2.97
N LEU A 345 -11.44 23.06 4.07
CA LEU A 345 -12.13 22.65 5.29
C LEU A 345 -13.62 22.39 5.05
N ALA A 346 -14.29 23.21 4.24
CA ALA A 346 -15.68 22.98 3.87
C ALA A 346 -15.87 21.65 3.11
N LYS A 347 -14.96 21.31 2.19
CA LYS A 347 -14.97 19.99 1.49
C LYS A 347 -14.62 18.84 2.42
N LEU A 348 -13.72 19.05 3.37
CA LEU A 348 -13.34 18.05 4.37
C LEU A 348 -14.50 17.72 5.31
N ASP A 349 -15.23 18.73 5.78
CA ASP A 349 -16.40 18.57 6.65
C ASP A 349 -17.58 17.95 5.90
N ASN A 350 -17.69 18.18 4.59
CA ASN A 350 -18.66 17.54 3.69
C ASN A 350 -18.10 16.30 2.96
N SER A 351 -17.02 15.70 3.47
CA SER A 351 -16.43 14.50 2.85
C SER A 351 -17.47 13.39 2.67
N ILE A 352 -17.42 12.65 1.57
CA ILE A 352 -18.38 11.61 1.23
C ILE A 352 -18.10 10.32 2.02
N ALA A 353 -19.14 9.56 2.37
CA ALA A 353 -18.94 8.25 2.99
C ALA A 353 -18.25 7.31 2.01
N TYR A 354 -17.36 6.43 2.50
CA TYR A 354 -16.61 5.55 1.60
C TYR A 354 -17.50 4.68 0.72
N ILE A 355 -18.68 4.27 1.23
CA ILE A 355 -19.56 3.39 0.46
C ILE A 355 -20.13 4.11 -0.77
N ASP A 356 -20.41 5.41 -0.66
CA ASP A 356 -20.86 6.20 -1.82
C ASP A 356 -19.78 6.25 -2.89
N PHE A 357 -18.55 6.58 -2.47
CA PHE A 357 -17.40 6.56 -3.37
C PHE A 357 -17.22 5.19 -4.03
N VAL A 358 -17.32 4.09 -3.27
CA VAL A 358 -17.14 2.73 -3.79
C VAL A 358 -18.22 2.37 -4.81
N MET A 359 -19.47 2.73 -4.55
CA MET A 359 -20.58 2.50 -5.49
C MET A 359 -20.36 3.30 -6.78
N ASP A 360 -20.07 4.61 -6.68
CA ASP A 360 -19.79 5.47 -7.84
C ASP A 360 -18.58 4.96 -8.64
N TYR A 361 -17.52 4.54 -7.95
CA TYR A 361 -16.30 4.04 -8.58
C TYR A 361 -16.53 2.71 -9.32
N ILE A 362 -17.22 1.74 -8.71
CA ILE A 362 -17.51 0.45 -9.35
C ILE A 362 -18.49 0.63 -10.51
N GLU A 363 -19.56 1.42 -10.35
CA GLU A 363 -20.49 1.71 -11.45
C GLU A 363 -19.75 2.32 -12.64
N GLY A 364 -18.83 3.27 -12.41
CA GLY A 364 -18.02 3.88 -13.46
C GLY A 364 -17.03 2.95 -14.16
N MET A 365 -16.78 1.74 -13.64
CA MET A 365 -15.95 0.72 -14.30
C MET A 365 -16.74 -0.13 -15.31
N HIS A 366 -18.07 -0.08 -15.27
CA HIS A 366 -18.96 -0.93 -16.05
C HIS A 366 -19.82 -0.10 -17.01
N ASP A 367 -20.32 -0.72 -18.07
CA ASP A 367 -21.28 -0.07 -18.98
C ASP A 367 -22.73 -0.17 -18.47
N ASP A 368 -23.62 0.59 -19.09
CA ASP A 368 -25.05 0.64 -18.73
C ASP A 368 -25.87 -0.60 -19.17
N SER A 369 -25.22 -1.60 -19.78
CA SER A 369 -25.90 -2.81 -20.23
C SER A 369 -26.42 -3.64 -19.05
N LEU A 370 -27.33 -4.59 -19.33
CA LEU A 370 -27.77 -5.54 -18.32
C LEU A 370 -26.62 -6.39 -17.76
N GLN A 371 -25.58 -6.64 -18.55
CA GLN A 371 -24.40 -7.39 -18.10
C GLN A 371 -23.49 -6.51 -17.24
N GLY A 372 -23.17 -5.28 -17.67
CA GLY A 372 -22.38 -4.33 -16.88
C GLY A 372 -23.02 -4.05 -15.51
N LYS A 373 -24.34 -3.88 -15.46
CA LYS A 373 -25.09 -3.75 -14.20
C LYS A 373 -25.05 -5.01 -13.33
N ARG A 374 -24.88 -6.20 -13.90
CA ARG A 374 -24.69 -7.44 -13.12
C ARG A 374 -23.27 -7.52 -12.58
N ASP A 375 -22.28 -7.22 -13.41
CA ASP A 375 -20.86 -7.25 -13.04
C ASP A 375 -20.56 -6.23 -11.92
N ALA A 376 -21.15 -5.02 -12.00
CA ALA A 376 -21.08 -4.03 -10.93
C ALA A 376 -21.61 -4.55 -9.58
N LYS A 377 -22.71 -5.31 -9.60
CA LYS A 377 -23.28 -5.92 -8.38
C LYS A 377 -22.36 -6.99 -7.81
N GLU A 378 -21.72 -7.79 -8.67
CA GLU A 378 -20.76 -8.81 -8.26
C GLU A 378 -19.52 -8.18 -7.61
N ASP A 379 -18.98 -7.12 -8.20
CA ASP A 379 -17.83 -6.39 -7.67
C ASP A 379 -18.13 -5.70 -6.33
N ILE A 380 -19.36 -5.18 -6.14
CA ILE A 380 -19.82 -4.65 -4.86
C ILE A 380 -19.89 -5.77 -3.80
N ILE A 381 -20.44 -6.93 -4.15
CA ILE A 381 -20.50 -8.08 -3.24
C ILE A 381 -19.08 -8.54 -2.87
N GLU A 382 -18.15 -8.56 -3.83
CA GLU A 382 -16.75 -8.88 -3.59
C GLU A 382 -16.11 -7.88 -2.64
N PHE A 383 -16.31 -6.57 -2.85
CA PHE A 383 -15.82 -5.53 -1.95
C PHE A 383 -16.33 -5.74 -0.52
N LEU A 384 -17.63 -6.02 -0.33
CA LEU A 384 -18.23 -6.24 0.98
C LEU A 384 -17.64 -7.43 1.75
N THR A 385 -16.94 -8.35 1.09
CA THR A 385 -16.27 -9.46 1.79
C THR A 385 -15.17 -9.01 2.75
N VAL A 386 -14.60 -7.80 2.56
CA VAL A 386 -13.56 -7.24 3.44
C VAL A 386 -14.14 -6.52 4.67
N ALA A 387 -15.42 -6.14 4.63
CA ALA A 387 -16.12 -5.47 5.73
C ALA A 387 -16.55 -6.48 6.80
N ASP A 388 -16.67 -6.05 8.06
CA ASP A 388 -17.24 -6.90 9.11
C ASP A 388 -18.77 -6.97 9.01
N ASP A 389 -19.39 -7.89 9.75
CA ASP A 389 -20.84 -8.13 9.64
C ASP A 389 -21.68 -6.96 10.19
N MET A 390 -21.13 -6.14 11.08
CA MET A 390 -21.80 -4.96 11.61
C MET A 390 -21.80 -3.85 10.57
N GLU A 391 -20.65 -3.60 9.94
CA GLU A 391 -20.51 -2.65 8.84
C GLU A 391 -21.44 -3.02 7.69
N ILE A 392 -21.49 -4.30 7.29
CA ILE A 392 -22.39 -4.78 6.23
C ILE A 392 -23.85 -4.51 6.57
N ALA A 393 -24.26 -4.69 7.82
CA ALA A 393 -25.63 -4.40 8.25
C ALA A 393 -25.94 -2.89 8.18
N GLU A 394 -24.96 -2.03 8.47
CA GLU A 394 -25.12 -0.59 8.41
C GLU A 394 -25.24 -0.07 6.97
N ILE A 395 -24.40 -0.56 6.06
CA ILE A 395 -24.38 -0.09 4.67
C ILE A 395 -25.28 -0.89 3.73
N GLY A 396 -25.76 -2.06 4.15
CA GLY A 396 -26.53 -3.02 3.36
C GLY A 396 -27.80 -2.41 2.76
N LYS A 397 -28.58 -1.68 3.57
CA LYS A 397 -29.77 -0.96 3.11
C LYS A 397 -29.47 0.00 1.96
N LYS A 398 -28.40 0.78 2.07
CA LYS A 398 -28.01 1.78 1.06
C LYS A 398 -27.63 1.13 -0.28
N ILE A 399 -26.91 0.01 -0.21
CA ILE A 399 -26.53 -0.78 -1.38
C ILE A 399 -27.75 -1.46 -2.01
N SER A 400 -28.63 -2.00 -1.18
CA SER A 400 -29.91 -2.61 -1.60
C SER A 400 -30.74 -1.62 -2.41
N GLU A 401 -30.91 -0.39 -1.89
CA GLU A 401 -31.64 0.69 -2.56
C GLU A 401 -30.98 1.10 -3.89
N ARG A 402 -29.65 1.28 -3.91
CA ARG A 402 -28.94 1.75 -5.11
C ARG A 402 -28.87 0.70 -6.22
N PHE A 403 -28.64 -0.57 -5.87
CA PHE A 403 -28.50 -1.65 -6.84
C PHE A 403 -29.78 -2.43 -7.09
N ASN A 404 -30.90 -2.10 -6.41
CA ASN A 404 -32.15 -2.85 -6.46
C ASN A 404 -31.91 -4.35 -6.24
N ILE A 405 -31.25 -4.68 -5.13
CA ILE A 405 -31.01 -6.05 -4.66
C ILE A 405 -31.68 -6.17 -3.30
N ASP A 406 -32.52 -7.18 -3.11
CA ASP A 406 -33.08 -7.49 -1.80
C ASP A 406 -31.97 -7.59 -0.72
N GLU A 407 -32.16 -6.92 0.41
CA GLU A 407 -31.15 -6.77 1.47
C GLU A 407 -30.76 -8.13 2.07
N ASP A 408 -31.73 -9.01 2.34
CA ASP A 408 -31.47 -10.36 2.85
C ASP A 408 -30.69 -11.19 1.82
N SER A 409 -31.02 -11.06 0.54
CA SER A 409 -30.28 -11.68 -0.57
C SER A 409 -28.84 -11.18 -0.65
N LEU A 410 -28.62 -9.87 -0.51
CA LEU A 410 -27.29 -9.25 -0.50
C LEU A 410 -26.45 -9.80 0.66
N ILE A 411 -26.99 -9.75 1.88
CA ILE A 411 -26.31 -10.24 3.10
C ILE A 411 -25.99 -11.74 2.96
N SER A 412 -26.92 -12.54 2.45
CA SER A 412 -26.72 -13.97 2.22
C SER A 412 -25.59 -14.23 1.22
N LYS A 413 -25.56 -13.50 0.10
CA LYS A 413 -24.50 -13.61 -0.92
C LYS A 413 -23.14 -13.21 -0.37
N VAL A 414 -23.06 -12.12 0.39
CA VAL A 414 -21.80 -11.68 1.03
C VAL A 414 -21.33 -12.71 2.05
N ARG A 415 -22.20 -13.27 2.89
CA ARG A 415 -21.85 -14.33 3.85
C ARG A 415 -21.36 -15.59 3.15
N SER A 416 -22.04 -16.00 2.07
CA SER A 416 -21.61 -17.13 1.24
C SER A 416 -20.23 -16.88 0.62
N ALA A 417 -20.00 -15.69 0.07
CA ALA A 417 -18.69 -15.28 -0.46
C ALA A 417 -17.60 -15.28 0.64
N LYS A 418 -17.88 -14.72 1.83
CA LYS A 418 -16.97 -14.77 2.99
C LYS A 418 -16.68 -16.20 3.45
N SER A 419 -17.66 -17.10 3.44
CA SER A 419 -17.45 -18.50 3.82
C SER A 419 -16.48 -19.21 2.87
N ASN A 420 -16.54 -18.89 1.57
CA ASN A 420 -15.59 -19.37 0.57
C ASN A 420 -14.18 -18.79 0.76
N VAL A 421 -14.06 -17.62 1.40
CA VAL A 421 -12.78 -16.96 1.75
C VAL A 421 -12.21 -17.47 3.09
N ASN A 422 -13.04 -17.64 4.14
CA ASN A 422 -12.63 -17.97 5.52
C ASN A 422 -12.59 -19.47 5.85
N HIS A 423 -13.28 -20.30 5.07
CA HIS A 423 -13.10 -21.74 5.05
C HIS A 423 -12.54 -22.15 3.69
N PRO A 424 -11.23 -21.91 3.45
CA PRO A 424 -10.58 -22.65 2.39
C PRO A 424 -10.64 -24.10 2.83
N ARG A 425 -11.49 -24.92 2.19
CA ARG A 425 -11.36 -26.38 2.26
C ARG A 425 -9.87 -26.67 2.09
N ARG A 426 -9.25 -27.20 3.14
CA ARG A 426 -7.82 -27.47 3.23
C ARG A 426 -7.38 -28.09 1.91
N GLY A 427 -6.56 -27.36 1.15
CA GLY A 427 -5.83 -27.89 0.00
C GLY A 427 -6.05 -27.25 -1.38
N ASN A 428 -7.06 -26.40 -1.64
CA ASN A 428 -7.27 -25.98 -3.06
C ASN A 428 -7.90 -24.60 -3.36
N ALA A 429 -8.26 -23.74 -2.39
CA ALA A 429 -9.00 -22.51 -2.68
C ALA A 429 -8.15 -21.29 -3.12
N ASN A 430 -6.89 -21.19 -2.68
CA ASN A 430 -5.97 -20.14 -3.15
C ASN A 430 -5.56 -20.33 -4.62
N LYS A 431 -5.76 -21.55 -5.16
CA LYS A 431 -5.71 -21.83 -6.59
C LYS A 431 -6.90 -21.21 -7.31
N GLY A 432 -8.14 -21.41 -6.87
CA GLY A 432 -9.34 -21.00 -7.61
C GLY A 432 -9.48 -19.50 -7.95
N ALA A 433 -9.21 -18.57 -7.03
CA ALA A 433 -9.30 -17.13 -7.33
C ALA A 433 -8.15 -16.63 -8.21
N SER A 434 -6.95 -17.16 -7.96
CA SER A 434 -5.75 -16.87 -8.74
C SER A 434 -5.82 -17.48 -10.14
N GLU A 435 -6.31 -18.71 -10.26
CA GLU A 435 -6.60 -19.43 -11.51
C GLU A 435 -7.73 -18.77 -12.28
N ARG A 436 -8.79 -18.25 -11.63
CA ARG A 436 -9.85 -17.49 -12.31
C ARG A 436 -9.31 -16.17 -12.88
N MET A 437 -8.51 -15.43 -12.13
CA MET A 437 -7.87 -14.21 -12.62
C MET A 437 -6.86 -14.51 -13.74
N GLN A 438 -6.09 -15.59 -13.61
CA GLN A 438 -5.19 -16.07 -14.68
C GLN A 438 -5.96 -16.50 -15.92
N ASN A 439 -7.05 -17.24 -15.77
CA ASN A 439 -7.89 -17.66 -16.87
C ASN A 439 -8.54 -16.47 -17.57
N ARG A 440 -8.93 -15.41 -16.84
CA ARG A 440 -9.40 -14.15 -17.44
C ARG A 440 -8.31 -13.46 -18.25
N LYS A 441 -7.09 -13.29 -17.70
CA LYS A 441 -5.96 -12.70 -18.44
C LYS A 441 -5.53 -13.55 -19.64
N LYS A 442 -5.48 -14.88 -19.46
CA LYS A 442 -5.16 -15.86 -20.51
C LYS A 442 -6.16 -15.77 -21.67
N LYS A 443 -7.47 -15.77 -21.35
CA LYS A 443 -8.54 -15.59 -22.34
C LYS A 443 -8.47 -14.23 -23.04
N TYR A 444 -8.08 -13.17 -22.35
CA TYR A 444 -7.92 -11.85 -22.98
C TYR A 444 -6.80 -11.85 -24.04
N VAL A 445 -5.62 -12.38 -23.71
CA VAL A 445 -4.49 -12.44 -24.67
C VAL A 445 -4.80 -13.41 -25.82
N GLU A 446 -5.39 -14.57 -25.51
CA GLU A 446 -5.84 -15.54 -26.51
C GLU A 446 -6.86 -14.94 -27.49
N ALA A 447 -7.91 -14.32 -26.97
CA ALA A 447 -8.96 -13.74 -27.79
C ALA A 447 -8.39 -12.62 -28.68
N GLY A 448 -7.48 -11.80 -28.17
CA GLY A 448 -6.77 -10.80 -28.98
C GLY A 448 -5.95 -11.44 -30.11
N ALA A 449 -5.26 -12.54 -29.85
CA ALA A 449 -4.50 -13.27 -30.87
C ALA A 449 -5.42 -13.87 -31.95
N ILE A 450 -6.52 -14.51 -31.56
CA ILE A 450 -7.51 -15.06 -32.48
C ILE A 450 -8.12 -13.95 -33.35
N ALA A 451 -8.55 -12.83 -32.73
CA ALA A 451 -9.08 -11.70 -33.46
C ALA A 451 -8.06 -11.14 -34.48
N LEU A 452 -6.77 -11.11 -34.11
CA LEU A 452 -5.73 -10.62 -35.00
C LEU A 452 -5.48 -11.59 -36.18
N CYS A 453 -5.53 -12.91 -35.95
CA CYS A 453 -5.54 -13.89 -37.04
C CYS A 453 -6.71 -13.68 -38.00
N MET A 454 -7.92 -13.40 -37.48
CA MET A 454 -9.10 -13.09 -38.28
C MET A 454 -8.95 -11.82 -39.13
N SER A 455 -8.08 -10.90 -38.72
CA SER A 455 -7.85 -9.64 -39.44
C SER A 455 -6.93 -9.76 -40.66
N GLY A 456 -6.21 -10.87 -40.81
CA GLY A 456 -5.44 -11.12 -42.03
C GLY A 456 -4.38 -12.21 -41.94
N LYS A 457 -4.17 -12.88 -43.09
CA LYS A 457 -3.21 -13.97 -43.33
C LYS A 457 -1.82 -13.78 -42.73
N LYS A 458 -1.28 -12.56 -42.75
CA LYS A 458 0.07 -12.26 -42.24
C LYS A 458 0.21 -12.42 -40.72
N TYR A 459 -0.86 -12.23 -39.95
CA TYR A 459 -0.78 -12.28 -38.49
C TYR A 459 -0.83 -13.70 -37.94
N LEU A 460 -1.49 -14.61 -38.64
CA LEU A 460 -1.46 -16.02 -38.29
C LEU A 460 -0.03 -16.57 -38.33
N GLY A 461 0.72 -16.28 -39.40
CA GLY A 461 2.13 -16.64 -39.49
C GLY A 461 2.97 -16.05 -38.36
N LYS A 462 2.72 -14.79 -37.97
CA LYS A 462 3.37 -14.14 -36.82
C LYS A 462 3.03 -14.81 -35.48
N ILE A 463 1.79 -15.23 -35.28
CA ILE A 463 1.33 -15.90 -34.04
C ILE A 463 1.88 -17.32 -33.95
N VAL A 464 1.80 -18.11 -35.02
CA VAL A 464 2.30 -19.49 -35.06
C VAL A 464 3.83 -19.54 -34.94
N SER A 465 4.56 -18.57 -35.52
CA SER A 465 6.02 -18.48 -35.38
C SER A 465 6.49 -17.86 -34.07
N SER A 466 5.59 -17.26 -33.30
CA SER A 466 5.92 -16.69 -31.99
C SER A 466 5.94 -17.76 -30.90
N SER A 467 6.71 -17.54 -29.83
CA SER A 467 6.78 -18.45 -28.67
C SER A 467 5.54 -18.40 -27.76
N MET A 468 4.38 -18.06 -28.31
CA MET A 468 3.12 -17.83 -27.59
C MET A 468 2.39 -19.15 -27.27
N ASN A 469 2.95 -19.94 -26.35
CA ASN A 469 2.39 -21.25 -25.95
C ASN A 469 1.43 -21.13 -24.75
N PHE A 470 0.41 -20.29 -24.85
CA PHE A 470 -0.56 -20.04 -23.78
C PHE A 470 -2.02 -20.20 -24.22
N PHE A 471 -2.29 -20.79 -25.37
CA PHE A 471 -3.68 -21.04 -25.79
C PHE A 471 -4.35 -22.09 -24.88
N THR A 472 -5.66 -21.97 -24.73
CA THR A 472 -6.57 -22.98 -24.21
C THR A 472 -6.78 -24.06 -25.27
N GLU A 473 -7.37 -25.19 -24.88
CA GLU A 473 -7.68 -26.28 -25.81
C GLU A 473 -8.56 -25.80 -26.98
N ASN A 474 -9.65 -25.08 -26.67
CA ASN A 474 -10.51 -24.41 -27.65
C ASN A 474 -9.72 -23.42 -28.53
N GLY A 475 -8.82 -22.63 -27.93
CA GLY A 475 -7.95 -21.72 -28.67
C GLY A 475 -7.02 -22.43 -29.66
N TYR A 476 -6.47 -23.58 -29.28
CA TYR A 476 -5.65 -24.41 -30.17
C TYR A 476 -6.46 -25.03 -31.30
N HIS A 477 -7.67 -25.54 -31.04
CA HIS A 477 -8.56 -26.05 -32.09
C HIS A 477 -8.89 -24.97 -33.12
N ILE A 478 -9.23 -23.76 -32.63
CA ILE A 478 -9.47 -22.60 -33.51
C ILE A 478 -8.22 -22.30 -34.32
N LEU A 479 -7.05 -22.16 -33.70
CA LEU A 479 -5.79 -21.90 -34.43
C LEU A 479 -5.46 -22.96 -35.48
N GLU A 480 -5.75 -24.24 -35.21
CA GLU A 480 -5.54 -25.32 -36.17
C GLU A 480 -6.41 -25.15 -37.42
N VAL A 481 -7.70 -24.83 -37.25
CA VAL A 481 -8.62 -24.53 -38.36
C VAL A 481 -8.17 -23.28 -39.11
N LEU A 482 -7.78 -22.22 -38.39
CA LEU A 482 -7.25 -20.99 -39.01
C LEU A 482 -5.99 -21.29 -39.85
N THR A 483 -5.11 -22.18 -39.36
CA THR A 483 -3.88 -22.58 -40.07
C THR A 483 -4.20 -23.34 -41.35
N LYS A 484 -5.09 -24.34 -41.28
CA LYS A 484 -5.53 -25.10 -42.47
C LYS A 484 -6.18 -24.21 -43.52
N PHE A 485 -7.04 -23.28 -43.08
CA PHE A 485 -7.63 -22.28 -43.97
C PHE A 485 -6.54 -21.47 -44.68
N ASN A 486 -5.61 -20.93 -43.90
CA ASN A 486 -4.58 -20.03 -44.40
C ASN A 486 -3.63 -20.68 -45.41
N ASP A 487 -3.33 -21.98 -45.23
CA ASP A 487 -2.55 -22.79 -46.16
C ASP A 487 -3.29 -23.02 -47.49
N SER A 488 -4.63 -23.14 -47.43
CA SER A 488 -5.49 -23.32 -48.61
C SER A 488 -5.95 -22.03 -49.29
N TYR A 489 -5.88 -20.88 -48.60
CA TYR A 489 -6.41 -19.61 -49.08
C TYR A 489 -5.51 -18.99 -50.18
N ASP A 490 -6.05 -18.89 -51.39
CA ASP A 490 -5.36 -18.45 -52.60
C ASP A 490 -5.37 -16.93 -52.84
N GLY A 491 -6.09 -16.16 -52.01
CA GLY A 491 -6.17 -14.71 -52.10
C GLY A 491 -7.27 -14.18 -53.02
N SER A 492 -8.13 -15.02 -53.57
CA SER A 492 -9.13 -14.63 -54.58
C SER A 492 -10.46 -14.08 -54.01
N GLY A 493 -10.70 -14.17 -52.69
CA GLY A 493 -11.95 -13.78 -52.03
C GLY A 493 -11.81 -12.74 -50.90
N ASP A 494 -12.87 -12.61 -50.08
CA ASP A 494 -12.79 -11.84 -48.82
C ASP A 494 -12.26 -12.77 -47.72
N TYR A 495 -11.06 -12.45 -47.22
CA TYR A 495 -10.36 -13.28 -46.25
C TYR A 495 -11.21 -13.58 -45.01
N LYS A 496 -12.02 -12.62 -44.55
CA LYS A 496 -12.79 -12.77 -43.32
C LYS A 496 -14.05 -13.62 -43.57
N GLU A 497 -14.76 -13.40 -44.67
CA GLU A 497 -15.95 -14.18 -45.01
C GLU A 497 -15.60 -15.65 -45.30
N ASP A 498 -14.56 -15.90 -46.10
CA ASP A 498 -14.11 -17.25 -46.44
C ASP A 498 -13.58 -18.00 -45.20
N LEU A 499 -12.92 -17.27 -44.29
CA LEU A 499 -12.44 -17.82 -43.03
C LEU A 499 -13.59 -18.17 -42.09
N LEU A 500 -14.62 -17.33 -42.00
CA LEU A 500 -15.82 -17.62 -41.20
C LEU A 500 -16.57 -18.83 -41.73
N ALA A 501 -16.68 -18.97 -43.05
CA ALA A 501 -17.26 -20.16 -43.68
C ALA A 501 -16.47 -21.42 -43.30
N THR A 502 -15.14 -21.34 -43.29
CA THR A 502 -14.28 -22.46 -42.88
C THR A 502 -14.41 -22.76 -41.38
N CYS A 503 -14.59 -21.75 -40.54
CA CYS A 503 -14.76 -21.94 -39.09
C CYS A 503 -16.11 -22.59 -38.72
N SER A 504 -17.07 -22.70 -39.64
CA SER A 504 -18.35 -23.39 -39.40
C SER A 504 -18.22 -24.88 -39.08
N VAL A 505 -17.07 -25.50 -39.39
CA VAL A 505 -16.78 -26.92 -39.05
C VAL A 505 -16.27 -27.11 -37.61
N LEU A 506 -16.04 -26.02 -36.87
CA LEU A 506 -15.62 -26.10 -35.47
C LEU A 506 -16.70 -26.78 -34.61
N PRO A 507 -16.30 -27.51 -33.55
CA PRO A 507 -17.23 -27.92 -32.51
C PRO A 507 -18.06 -26.74 -32.01
N GLN A 508 -19.32 -26.99 -31.62
CA GLN A 508 -20.25 -25.93 -31.23
C GLN A 508 -19.66 -24.98 -30.16
N GLU A 509 -18.99 -25.52 -29.15
CA GLU A 509 -18.37 -24.73 -28.08
C GLU A 509 -17.25 -23.81 -28.58
N ASP A 510 -16.44 -24.28 -29.54
CA ASP A 510 -15.33 -23.51 -30.14
C ASP A 510 -15.86 -22.44 -31.08
N TYR A 511 -16.91 -22.75 -31.84
CA TYR A 511 -17.60 -21.80 -32.71
C TYR A 511 -18.28 -20.68 -31.89
N GLU A 512 -18.97 -21.02 -30.80
CA GLU A 512 -19.57 -20.04 -29.88
C GLU A 512 -18.51 -19.15 -29.22
N TYR A 513 -17.34 -19.71 -28.89
CA TYR A 513 -16.23 -18.93 -28.36
C TYR A 513 -15.65 -17.98 -29.41
N LEU A 514 -15.40 -18.47 -30.63
CA LEU A 514 -14.94 -17.65 -31.75
C LEU A 514 -15.90 -16.49 -32.04
N GLN A 515 -17.22 -16.75 -32.04
CA GLN A 515 -18.23 -15.70 -32.25
C GLN A 515 -18.14 -14.62 -31.16
N LYS A 516 -17.98 -15.01 -29.89
CA LYS A 516 -17.76 -14.04 -28.79
C LYS A 516 -16.49 -13.22 -29.00
N VAL A 517 -15.41 -13.81 -29.52
CA VAL A 517 -14.18 -13.08 -29.83
C VAL A 517 -14.44 -12.02 -30.91
N ILE A 518 -15.13 -12.41 -31.99
CA ILE A 518 -15.46 -11.52 -33.11
C ILE A 518 -16.35 -10.36 -32.69
N ASP A 519 -17.36 -10.64 -31.85
CA ASP A 519 -18.34 -9.64 -31.44
C ASP A 519 -17.76 -8.61 -30.45
N ASN A 520 -16.81 -9.04 -29.60
CA ASN A 520 -16.35 -8.24 -28.47
C ASN A 520 -14.96 -7.61 -28.67
N ILE A 521 -14.13 -8.13 -29.57
CA ILE A 521 -12.77 -7.61 -29.78
C ILE A 521 -12.72 -6.73 -31.02
N LYS A 522 -12.58 -5.43 -30.78
CA LYS A 522 -12.37 -4.43 -31.83
C LYS A 522 -10.88 -4.20 -32.02
N ILE A 523 -10.39 -4.51 -33.22
CA ILE A 523 -9.02 -4.21 -33.62
C ILE A 523 -9.04 -2.84 -34.31
N GLY A 524 -8.27 -1.89 -33.75
CA GLY A 524 -7.95 -0.62 -34.41
C GLY A 524 -6.91 -0.84 -35.50
N ASP A 525 -5.73 -0.22 -35.34
CA ASP A 525 -4.57 -0.53 -36.20
C ASP A 525 -4.02 -1.94 -35.86
N PRO A 526 -4.03 -2.89 -36.81
CA PRO A 526 -3.62 -4.26 -36.52
C PRO A 526 -2.11 -4.43 -36.22
N GLU A 527 -1.24 -3.53 -36.69
CA GLU A 527 0.20 -3.58 -36.36
C GLU A 527 0.45 -3.02 -34.95
N ILE A 528 -0.24 -1.94 -34.55
CA ILE A 528 -0.18 -1.44 -33.16
C ILE A 528 -0.75 -2.49 -32.20
N PHE A 529 -1.87 -3.11 -32.58
CA PHE A 529 -2.49 -4.19 -31.81
C PHE A 529 -1.54 -5.39 -31.67
N TRP A 530 -0.82 -5.76 -32.73
CA TRP A 530 0.21 -6.81 -32.69
C TRP A 530 1.34 -6.50 -31.69
N GLU A 531 1.88 -5.28 -31.71
CA GLU A 531 2.93 -4.87 -30.76
C GLU A 531 2.43 -4.91 -29.31
N HIS A 532 1.20 -4.43 -29.07
CA HIS A 532 0.58 -4.51 -27.75
C HIS A 532 0.37 -5.97 -27.30
N LEU A 533 -0.16 -6.82 -28.18
CA LEU A 533 -0.43 -8.22 -27.91
C LEU A 533 0.86 -8.98 -27.52
N LYS A 534 1.98 -8.72 -28.20
CA LYS A 534 3.28 -9.31 -27.84
C LYS A 534 3.71 -8.95 -26.41
N ILE A 535 3.49 -7.71 -26.00
CA ILE A 535 3.84 -7.25 -24.65
C ILE A 535 2.95 -7.93 -23.61
N GLN A 536 1.64 -8.02 -23.86
CA GLN A 536 0.71 -8.69 -22.95
C GLN A 536 0.99 -10.19 -22.84
N ALA A 537 1.28 -10.86 -23.95
CA ALA A 537 1.72 -12.25 -23.98
C ALA A 537 3.00 -12.47 -23.18
N ALA A 538 4.01 -11.62 -23.37
CA ALA A 538 5.27 -11.71 -22.64
C ALA A 538 5.08 -11.45 -21.12
N LEU A 539 4.25 -10.48 -20.75
CA LEU A 539 3.90 -10.22 -19.35
C LEU A 539 3.18 -11.41 -18.71
N PHE A 540 2.23 -12.02 -19.42
CA PHE A 540 1.53 -13.22 -18.96
C PHE A 540 2.51 -14.38 -18.71
N ILE A 541 3.39 -14.68 -19.67
CA ILE A 541 4.41 -15.74 -19.54
C ILE A 541 5.32 -15.49 -18.34
N LEU A 542 5.73 -14.24 -18.10
CA LEU A 542 6.55 -13.88 -16.95
C LEU A 542 5.79 -14.00 -15.62
N GLU A 543 4.51 -13.62 -15.58
CA GLU A 543 3.66 -13.79 -14.39
C GLU A 543 3.47 -15.28 -14.06
N ASP A 544 3.32 -16.14 -15.07
CA ASP A 544 3.15 -17.58 -14.89
C ASP A 544 4.44 -18.23 -14.36
N LYS A 545 5.60 -17.93 -14.97
CA LYS A 545 6.90 -18.38 -14.47
C LYS A 545 7.23 -17.85 -13.07
N HIS A 546 6.86 -16.60 -12.77
CA HIS A 546 7.05 -16.05 -11.42
C HIS A 546 6.31 -16.89 -10.39
N ARG A 547 5.08 -17.30 -10.71
CA ARG A 547 4.27 -18.13 -9.83
C ARG A 547 4.81 -19.55 -9.69
N GLU A 548 5.26 -20.16 -10.79
CA GLU A 548 5.91 -21.47 -10.77
C GLU A 548 7.09 -21.48 -9.79
N TYR A 549 7.95 -20.47 -9.85
CA TYR A 549 9.09 -20.32 -8.95
C TYR A 549 8.69 -19.99 -7.51
N MET A 550 7.64 -19.20 -7.29
CA MET A 550 7.11 -18.98 -5.94
C MET A 550 6.55 -20.27 -5.34
N LEU A 551 5.83 -21.09 -6.13
CA LEU A 551 5.32 -22.38 -5.70
C LEU A 551 6.47 -23.37 -5.44
N GLU A 552 7.50 -23.37 -6.27
CA GLU A 552 8.71 -24.17 -6.06
C GLU A 552 9.39 -23.79 -4.74
N LEU A 553 9.50 -22.50 -4.41
CA LEU A 553 10.01 -22.03 -3.11
C LEU A 553 9.11 -22.46 -1.94
N GLU A 554 7.79 -22.32 -2.04
CA GLU A 554 6.84 -22.73 -1.00
C GLU A 554 6.92 -24.25 -0.73
N LEU A 555 7.07 -25.05 -1.77
CA LEU A 555 7.26 -26.50 -1.65
C LEU A 555 8.61 -26.87 -1.00
N LEU A 556 9.62 -26.00 -1.11
CA LEU A 556 10.94 -26.19 -0.51
C LEU A 556 11.01 -25.81 0.98
N GLU A 557 10.12 -24.96 1.51
CA GLU A 557 10.16 -24.43 2.89
C GLU A 557 10.07 -25.50 4.01
N GLY A 558 9.79 -26.76 3.68
CA GLY A 558 9.75 -27.90 4.62
C GLY A 558 11.09 -28.58 4.91
N ASP A 559 12.15 -28.30 4.14
CA ASP A 559 13.46 -28.96 4.26
C ASP A 559 14.55 -27.96 4.69
N LYS A 560 15.30 -28.23 5.77
CA LYS A 560 16.35 -27.35 6.32
C LYS A 560 17.77 -27.85 5.99
N SER A 561 17.95 -28.51 4.86
CA SER A 561 19.22 -29.07 4.41
C SER A 561 20.10 -28.03 3.67
N LYS A 562 21.41 -28.27 3.50
CA LYS A 562 22.26 -27.42 2.65
C LYS A 562 21.80 -27.39 1.18
N VAL A 563 21.09 -28.42 0.74
CA VAL A 563 20.51 -28.52 -0.61
C VAL A 563 19.34 -27.54 -0.77
N TYR A 564 18.60 -27.27 0.31
CA TYR A 564 17.57 -26.22 0.34
C TYR A 564 18.17 -24.83 0.07
N ASP A 565 19.25 -24.47 0.76
CA ASP A 565 19.87 -23.14 0.63
C ASP A 565 20.36 -22.85 -0.80
N GLU A 566 20.89 -23.86 -1.49
CA GLU A 566 21.38 -23.74 -2.87
C GLU A 566 20.23 -23.58 -3.87
N LYS A 567 19.20 -24.44 -3.79
CA LYS A 567 18.01 -24.37 -4.66
C LYS A 567 17.20 -23.10 -4.43
N ALA A 568 16.99 -22.70 -3.17
CA ALA A 568 16.30 -21.47 -2.83
C ALA A 568 17.06 -20.25 -3.39
N ARG A 569 18.40 -20.25 -3.37
CA ARG A 569 19.21 -19.19 -3.96
C ARG A 569 19.05 -19.12 -5.48
N GLU A 570 19.07 -20.25 -6.18
CA GLU A 570 18.84 -20.31 -7.63
C GLU A 570 17.47 -19.77 -8.01
N ILE A 571 16.41 -20.19 -7.29
CA ILE A 571 15.05 -19.74 -7.58
C ILE A 571 14.90 -18.23 -7.33
N ASN A 572 15.51 -17.71 -6.26
CA ASN A 572 15.53 -16.27 -6.00
C ASN A 572 16.23 -15.45 -7.09
N ILE A 573 17.31 -15.99 -7.70
CA ILE A 573 17.97 -15.35 -8.86
C ILE A 573 17.01 -15.32 -10.06
N LYS A 574 16.31 -16.41 -10.33
CA LYS A 574 15.31 -16.49 -11.42
C LYS A 574 14.17 -15.49 -11.20
N LEU A 575 13.64 -15.39 -9.97
CA LEU A 575 12.60 -14.41 -9.60
C LEU A 575 13.06 -12.96 -9.77
N ALA A 576 14.31 -12.65 -9.40
CA ALA A 576 14.89 -11.33 -9.60
C ALA A 576 14.99 -10.97 -11.10
N SER A 577 15.38 -11.93 -11.95
CA SER A 577 15.41 -11.75 -13.41
C SER A 577 14.00 -11.49 -13.97
N ILE A 578 13.01 -12.30 -13.58
CA ILE A 578 11.63 -12.12 -14.03
C ILE A 578 11.10 -10.75 -13.65
N THR A 579 11.36 -10.31 -12.41
CA THR A 579 10.93 -8.98 -11.94
C THR A 579 11.53 -7.86 -12.78
N LYS A 580 12.82 -7.98 -13.14
CA LYS A 580 13.51 -7.03 -14.01
C LYS A 580 12.90 -6.99 -15.42
N ASP A 581 12.67 -8.14 -16.03
CA ASP A 581 12.11 -8.25 -17.38
C ASP A 581 10.66 -7.76 -17.42
N ARG A 582 9.86 -8.07 -16.39
CA ARG A 582 8.49 -7.57 -16.22
C ARG A 582 8.46 -6.05 -16.15
N ASN A 583 9.34 -5.44 -15.34
CA ASN A 583 9.40 -3.99 -15.21
C ASN A 583 9.82 -3.31 -16.53
N LYS A 584 10.71 -3.93 -17.30
CA LYS A 584 11.10 -3.45 -18.64
C LYS A 584 9.91 -3.48 -19.60
N LEU A 585 9.15 -4.58 -19.63
CA LEU A 585 7.96 -4.72 -20.48
C LEU A 585 6.82 -3.76 -20.07
N ILE A 586 6.60 -3.55 -18.77
CA ILE A 586 5.63 -2.55 -18.28
C ILE A 586 6.03 -1.14 -18.73
N ALA A 587 7.32 -0.80 -18.69
CA ALA A 587 7.81 0.49 -19.16
C ALA A 587 7.56 0.67 -20.67
N ILE A 588 7.75 -0.39 -21.46
CA ILE A 588 7.45 -0.38 -22.89
C ILE A 588 5.93 -0.26 -23.11
N ALA A 589 5.10 -1.02 -22.40
CA ALA A 589 3.65 -0.99 -22.51
C ALA A 589 3.07 0.41 -22.28
N LYS A 590 3.59 1.15 -21.29
CA LYS A 590 3.20 2.54 -21.00
C LYS A 590 3.49 3.50 -22.15
N GLY A 591 4.47 3.21 -23.01
CA GLY A 591 4.76 3.98 -24.20
C GLY A 591 3.72 3.81 -25.32
N TYR A 592 3.00 2.68 -25.35
CA TYR A 592 1.96 2.39 -26.34
C TYR A 592 0.55 2.85 -25.91
N ILE A 593 0.32 3.14 -24.63
CA ILE A 593 -0.98 3.65 -24.12
C ILE A 593 -1.11 5.18 -24.37
N ASN A 594 0.01 5.85 -24.67
CA ASN A 594 0.07 7.29 -24.90
C ASN A 594 0.02 7.71 -26.38
N ASN A 595 -0.13 6.74 -27.30
CA ASN A 595 -0.36 6.93 -28.74
C ASN A 595 -1.61 6.14 -29.13
#